data_AF-A0A6A6KAT3-F1
#
_entry.id   AF-A0A6A6KAT3-F1
#
_cell.length_a   1.000
_cell.length_b   1.000
_cell.length_c   1.000
_cell.angle_alpha   90.00
_cell.angle_beta   90.00
_cell.angle_gamma   90.00
#
_symmetry.space_group_name_H-M   'P 1'
#
loop_
_entity.id
_entity.type
_entity.pdbx_description
1 polymer ?
#
loop_
_entity_poly.entity_id
_entity_poly.type
_entity_poly.pdbx_seq_one_letter_code
_entity_poly.pdbx_strand_id
1 'polypeptide(L)'
;MIHKHASSLATLTLRFEVELPFLASLFSSPPPPPLRLRVFDPIVYGDYPPEMRHYLGSVLPRFSQEEISIEKESWDRPIRGFVYTTGERDGVLIGDPTANPRFFAVPRGMEKIINYVKERYNIMRMIVIENGFAPPPQQKQQDQQDLLQDAERMNFHKSYLAARARAIT
;
A
#
# COMPACT_ATOMS: atom_id res chain seq x y z
N MET A 1 -2.31 -1.19 28.67
CA MET A 1 -1.73 -2.28 27.84
C MET A 1 -2.72 -2.62 26.74
N ILE A 2 -2.51 -2.14 25.52
CA ILE A 2 -3.31 -2.55 24.37
C ILE A 2 -2.32 -3.05 23.33
N HIS A 3 -2.18 -4.37 23.23
CA HIS A 3 -1.50 -5.02 22.13
C HIS A 3 -2.31 -4.77 20.84
N LYS A 4 -1.87 -3.84 20.00
CA LYS A 4 -2.44 -3.67 18.66
C LYS A 4 -1.47 -4.25 17.65
N HIS A 5 -1.88 -5.37 17.07
CA HIS A 5 -1.28 -6.02 15.92
C HIS A 5 -0.95 -4.98 14.84
N ALA A 6 0.32 -4.59 14.75
CA ALA A 6 0.82 -3.89 13.58
C ALA A 6 0.63 -4.85 12.40
N SER A 7 -0.16 -4.52 11.39
CA SER A 7 -0.02 -5.16 10.08
C SER A 7 0.96 -4.27 9.33
N SER A 8 2.20 -4.74 9.21
CA SER A 8 3.16 -4.08 8.34
C SER A 8 2.91 -4.52 6.91
N LEU A 9 2.69 -3.54 6.05
CA LEU A 9 2.52 -3.67 4.62
C LEU A 9 3.89 -3.35 4.01
N ALA A 10 4.55 -4.36 3.45
CA ALA A 10 5.66 -4.09 2.55
C ALA A 10 5.17 -3.47 1.27
N THR A 11 6.09 -2.70 0.69
CA THR A 11 5.99 -1.97 -0.55
C THR A 11 5.29 -2.77 -1.63
N LEU A 12 4.05 -2.37 -1.87
CA LEU A 12 3.39 -2.50 -3.14
C LEU A 12 3.17 -1.07 -3.60
N THR A 13 3.92 -0.61 -4.60
CA THR A 13 3.58 0.63 -5.29
C THR A 13 2.36 0.29 -6.13
N LEU A 14 1.17 0.38 -5.56
CA LEU A 14 -0.02 0.32 -6.38
C LEU A 14 -0.18 1.70 -7.03
N ARG A 15 0.21 1.81 -8.30
CA ARG A 15 0.03 3.06 -9.05
C ARG A 15 -1.43 3.20 -9.44
N PHE A 16 -2.09 4.13 -8.80
CA PHE A 16 -3.48 4.44 -8.97
C PHE A 16 -3.52 6.00 -9.06
N GLU A 17 -4.29 6.67 -9.93
CA GLU A 17 -4.28 8.12 -10.22
C GLU A 17 -5.66 8.83 -10.27
N VAL A 18 -6.18 9.27 -9.11
CA VAL A 18 -7.24 10.29 -8.96
C VAL A 18 -6.60 11.44 -8.17
N GLU A 19 -6.68 12.65 -8.69
CA GLU A 19 -6.31 13.86 -7.95
C GLU A 19 -7.45 14.26 -7.00
N LEU A 20 -7.26 14.06 -5.70
CA LEU A 20 -7.94 14.83 -4.67
C LEU A 20 -6.96 15.91 -4.18
N PRO A 21 -6.94 17.11 -4.79
CA PRO A 21 -5.91 18.14 -4.56
C PRO A 21 -5.79 18.63 -3.10
N PHE A 22 -6.68 18.19 -2.20
CA PHE A 22 -6.75 18.64 -0.81
C PHE A 22 -6.04 17.72 0.21
N LEU A 23 -5.80 16.44 -0.09
CA LEU A 23 -5.26 15.51 0.93
C LEU A 23 -3.77 15.72 1.22
N ALA A 24 -3.00 16.28 0.29
CA ALA A 24 -1.57 16.54 0.48
C ALA A 24 -1.29 17.73 1.40
N SER A 25 -2.21 18.70 1.52
CA SER A 25 -2.05 19.89 2.38
C SER A 25 -2.52 19.68 3.81
N LEU A 26 -3.36 18.67 4.07
CA LEU A 26 -3.95 18.40 5.38
C LEU A 26 -2.97 17.85 6.43
N PHE A 27 -1.86 17.25 5.99
CA PHE A 27 -0.93 16.54 6.88
C PHE A 27 0.46 17.17 6.81
N SER A 28 0.70 18.23 7.58
CA SER A 28 2.07 18.71 7.87
C SER A 28 2.86 17.75 8.78
N SER A 29 2.21 16.70 9.30
CA SER A 29 2.77 15.66 10.17
C SER A 29 2.08 14.31 9.91
N PRO A 30 2.72 13.17 10.19
CA PRO A 30 2.13 11.85 9.92
C PRO A 30 0.82 11.66 10.69
N PRO A 31 -0.22 11.08 10.06
CA PRO A 31 -1.54 10.90 10.66
C PRO A 31 -1.47 9.95 11.85
N PRO A 32 -2.29 10.17 12.89
CA PRO A 32 -2.35 9.28 14.04
C PRO A 32 -2.79 7.85 13.61
N PRO A 33 -2.23 6.79 14.21
CA PRO A 33 -2.79 5.45 14.06
C PRO A 33 -4.27 5.46 14.49
N PRO A 34 -5.23 4.90 13.73
CA PRO A 34 -5.07 3.84 12.73
C PRO A 34 -5.46 4.29 11.30
N LEU A 35 -4.98 5.45 10.84
CA LEU A 35 -5.18 5.90 9.45
C LEU A 35 -4.30 5.11 8.48
N ARG A 36 -4.47 3.78 8.47
CA ARG A 36 -3.73 2.87 7.60
C ARG A 36 -4.69 2.29 6.57
N LEU A 37 -4.40 2.61 5.31
CA LEU A 37 -4.99 2.00 4.11
C LEU A 37 -6.52 2.07 4.04
N ARG A 38 -7.06 3.29 4.11
CA ARG A 38 -8.47 3.56 3.87
C ARG A 38 -8.72 4.58 2.77
N VAL A 39 -7.78 4.65 1.84
CA VAL A 39 -7.82 5.53 0.67
C VAL A 39 -9.04 5.22 -0.20
N PHE A 40 -9.54 3.98 -0.19
CA PHE A 40 -10.70 3.57 -0.98
C PHE A 40 -12.05 3.82 -0.30
N ASP A 41 -12.09 4.18 0.99
CA ASP A 41 -13.36 4.39 1.70
C ASP A 41 -14.26 5.45 1.03
N PRO A 42 -13.76 6.63 0.62
CA PRO A 42 -14.56 7.62 -0.10
C PRO A 42 -15.21 7.09 -1.38
N ILE A 43 -14.52 6.21 -2.09
CA ILE A 43 -14.94 5.74 -3.41
C ILE A 43 -15.90 4.58 -3.27
N VAL A 44 -15.63 3.67 -2.33
CA VAL A 44 -16.46 2.48 -2.10
C VAL A 44 -17.72 2.84 -1.32
N TYR A 45 -17.63 3.72 -0.32
CA TYR A 45 -18.72 4.02 0.60
C TYR A 45 -19.27 5.44 0.49
N GLY A 46 -18.62 6.35 -0.25
CA GLY A 46 -19.07 7.73 -0.41
C GLY A 46 -18.66 8.66 0.75
N ASP A 47 -17.82 8.22 1.69
CA ASP A 47 -17.33 9.06 2.78
C ASP A 47 -15.93 8.62 3.27
N TYR A 48 -15.23 9.53 3.95
CA TYR A 48 -14.00 9.22 4.65
C TYR A 48 -14.22 8.22 5.79
N PRO A 49 -13.18 7.49 6.20
CA PRO A 49 -13.24 6.60 7.36
C PRO A 49 -13.77 7.29 8.62
N PRO A 50 -14.56 6.61 9.47
CA PRO A 50 -15.06 7.18 10.72
C PRO A 50 -13.96 7.76 11.62
N GLU A 51 -12.77 7.15 11.64
CA GLU A 51 -11.62 7.61 12.42
C GLU A 51 -11.06 8.91 11.86
N MET A 52 -11.00 9.07 10.52
CA MET A 52 -10.61 10.34 9.90
C MET A 52 -11.61 11.43 10.29
N ARG A 53 -12.91 11.14 10.21
CA ARG A 53 -13.97 12.05 10.66
C ARG A 53 -13.87 12.41 12.14
N HIS A 54 -13.56 11.43 12.99
CA HIS A 54 -13.40 11.64 14.43
C HIS A 54 -12.24 12.60 14.76
N TYR A 55 -11.07 12.41 14.14
CA TYR A 55 -9.88 13.21 14.46
C TYR A 55 -9.83 14.56 13.74
N LEU A 56 -10.29 14.63 12.49
CA LEU A 56 -10.14 15.82 11.64
C LEU A 56 -11.44 16.63 11.54
N GLY A 57 -12.58 16.05 11.88
CA GLY A 57 -13.85 16.74 11.98
C GLY A 57 -14.19 17.56 10.74
N SER A 58 -14.34 18.87 10.94
CA SER A 58 -14.70 19.86 9.91
C SER A 58 -13.57 20.20 8.94
N VAL A 59 -12.32 19.78 9.21
CA VAL A 59 -11.19 19.97 8.27
C VAL A 59 -11.36 19.06 7.05
N LEU A 60 -12.06 17.93 7.20
CA LEU A 60 -12.38 17.06 6.07
C LEU A 60 -13.59 17.58 5.31
N PRO A 61 -13.48 17.76 3.98
CA PRO A 61 -14.63 18.12 3.17
C PRO A 61 -15.73 17.05 3.25
N ARG A 62 -16.95 17.42 2.89
CA ARG A 62 -18.04 16.47 2.69
C ARG A 62 -18.30 16.35 1.20
N PHE A 63 -18.47 15.13 0.72
CA PHE A 63 -18.87 14.89 -0.65
C PHE A 63 -20.35 15.23 -0.81
N SER A 64 -20.67 15.92 -1.90
CA SER A 64 -22.04 16.09 -2.38
C SER A 64 -22.58 14.78 -2.95
N GLN A 65 -23.90 14.69 -3.10
CA GLN A 65 -24.52 13.48 -3.63
C GLN A 65 -24.14 13.26 -5.11
N GLU A 66 -23.93 14.36 -5.84
CA GLU A 66 -23.48 14.39 -7.23
C GLU A 66 -22.06 13.85 -7.36
N GLU A 67 -21.12 14.29 -6.51
CA GLU A 67 -19.74 13.79 -6.50
C GLU A 67 -19.68 12.29 -6.21
N ILE A 68 -20.45 11.81 -5.22
CA ILE A 68 -20.53 10.37 -4.92
C ILE A 68 -21.08 9.59 -6.12
N SER A 69 -22.04 10.15 -6.84
CA SER A 69 -22.67 9.48 -7.98
C SER A 69 -21.70 9.36 -9.17
N ILE A 70 -20.97 10.44 -9.47
CA ILE A 70 -19.94 10.46 -10.52
C ILE A 70 -18.81 9.47 -10.17
N GLU A 71 -18.37 9.43 -8.92
CA GLU A 71 -17.28 8.56 -8.49
C GLU A 71 -17.66 7.07 -8.61
N LYS A 72 -18.92 6.72 -8.29
CA LYS A 72 -19.45 5.36 -8.44
C LYS A 72 -19.64 4.91 -9.89
N GLU A 73 -19.73 5.82 -10.85
CA GLU A 73 -19.73 5.48 -12.28
C GLU A 73 -18.31 5.38 -12.84
N SER A 74 -17.31 5.80 -12.07
CA SER A 74 -15.93 6.02 -12.49
C SER A 74 -14.94 5.00 -11.90
N TRP A 75 -15.39 3.79 -11.56
CA TRP A 75 -14.54 2.72 -10.98
C TRP A 75 -13.34 2.32 -11.85
N ASP A 76 -13.39 2.60 -13.15
CA ASP A 76 -12.31 2.29 -14.08
C ASP A 76 -11.17 3.33 -14.05
N ARG A 77 -11.31 4.41 -13.26
CA ARG A 77 -10.26 5.40 -13.11
C ARG A 77 -9.29 5.00 -11.99
N PRO A 78 -7.98 5.15 -12.23
CA PRO A 78 -6.97 4.85 -11.21
C PRO A 78 -7.13 5.86 -10.04
N ILE A 79 -6.74 5.56 -8.78
CA ILE A 79 -6.92 6.42 -7.56
C ILE A 79 -5.62 6.75 -6.78
N ARG A 80 -5.17 8.01 -6.65
CA ARG A 80 -3.84 8.33 -6.07
C ARG A 80 -3.90 8.40 -4.55
N GLY A 81 -3.08 7.61 -3.86
CA GLY A 81 -3.03 7.57 -2.40
C GLY A 81 -1.61 7.53 -1.87
N PHE A 82 -1.36 8.26 -0.78
CA PHE A 82 -0.12 8.13 -0.03
C PHE A 82 -0.29 7.10 1.07
N VAL A 83 0.65 6.17 1.16
CA VAL A 83 0.71 5.18 2.25
C VAL A 83 1.98 5.37 3.06
N TYR A 84 1.82 5.28 4.38
CA TYR A 84 2.94 5.16 5.31
C TYR A 84 3.37 3.70 5.35
N THR A 85 4.60 3.44 4.92
CA THR A 85 5.25 2.13 5.00
C THR A 85 6.19 2.10 6.20
N THR A 86 6.35 0.93 6.81
CA THR A 86 7.37 0.70 7.84
C THR A 86 7.99 -0.68 7.65
N GLY A 87 9.32 -0.74 7.66
CA GLY A 87 10.10 -1.98 7.66
C GLY A 87 10.24 -2.62 9.03
N GLU A 88 9.68 -2.00 10.07
CA GLU A 88 9.89 -2.38 11.45
C GLU A 88 8.58 -2.63 12.16
N ARG A 89 8.63 -3.55 13.12
CA ARG A 89 7.57 -3.81 14.08
C ARG A 89 8.21 -4.03 15.43
N ASP A 90 7.83 -3.19 16.39
CA ASP A 90 8.35 -3.27 17.76
C ASP A 90 9.89 -3.23 17.80
N GLY A 91 10.49 -2.44 16.92
CA GLY A 91 11.96 -2.32 16.75
C GLY A 91 12.61 -3.47 15.97
N VAL A 92 11.85 -4.46 15.51
CA VAL A 92 12.36 -5.62 14.77
C VAL A 92 12.03 -5.47 13.28
N LEU A 93 13.05 -5.64 12.43
CA LEU A 93 12.87 -5.68 10.97
C LEU A 93 11.94 -6.84 10.58
N ILE A 94 10.96 -6.55 9.73
CA ILE A 94 9.94 -7.52 9.33
C ILE A 94 10.27 -8.27 8.04
N GLY A 95 11.35 -7.86 7.37
CA GLY A 95 11.87 -8.37 6.11
C GLY A 95 13.15 -7.63 5.73
N ASP A 96 13.76 -8.04 4.62
CA ASP A 96 15.09 -7.59 4.24
C ASP A 96 15.04 -6.19 3.58
N PRO A 97 16.01 -5.30 3.88
CA PRO A 97 16.09 -3.99 3.24
C PRO A 97 16.40 -4.11 1.74
N THR A 98 15.89 -3.18 0.96
CA THR A 98 16.24 -3.01 -0.47
C THR A 98 17.20 -1.84 -0.65
N ALA A 99 17.65 -1.55 -1.88
CA ALA A 99 18.43 -0.33 -2.16
C ALA A 99 17.73 0.97 -1.75
N ASN A 100 16.40 0.97 -1.69
CA ASN A 100 15.65 2.11 -1.17
C ASN A 100 15.31 1.88 0.31
N PRO A 101 15.79 2.72 1.24
CA PRO A 101 15.58 2.52 2.68
C PRO A 101 14.10 2.61 3.10
N ARG A 102 13.22 3.12 2.23
CA ARG A 102 11.78 3.12 2.44
C ARG A 102 11.16 1.72 2.29
N PHE A 103 11.84 0.80 1.59
CA PHE A 103 11.24 -0.43 1.08
C PHE A 103 11.98 -1.68 1.59
N PHE A 104 11.18 -2.67 1.97
CA PHE A 104 11.61 -3.95 2.53
C PHE A 104 10.93 -5.10 1.80
N ALA A 105 11.64 -6.20 1.56
CA ALA A 105 11.12 -7.42 0.97
C ALA A 105 10.29 -8.19 2.02
N VAL A 106 8.96 -8.12 1.92
CA VAL A 106 8.06 -8.84 2.85
C VAL A 106 6.97 -9.56 2.04
N PRO A 107 7.27 -10.74 1.47
CA PRO A 107 6.34 -11.47 0.60
C PRO A 107 4.99 -11.75 1.24
N ARG A 108 4.97 -12.10 2.54
CA ARG A 108 3.73 -12.28 3.32
C ARG A 108 2.84 -11.04 3.39
N GLY A 109 3.39 -9.85 3.16
CA GLY A 109 2.63 -8.61 3.07
C GLY A 109 1.68 -8.59 1.87
N MET A 110 2.08 -9.21 0.74
CA MET A 110 1.26 -9.34 -0.47
C MET A 110 -0.04 -10.11 -0.21
N GLU A 111 0.06 -11.21 0.52
CA GLU A 111 -1.11 -12.01 0.88
C GLU A 111 -2.08 -11.21 1.77
N LYS A 112 -1.54 -10.52 2.78
CA LYS A 112 -2.33 -9.69 3.70
C LYS A 112 -3.03 -8.53 3.02
N ILE A 113 -2.37 -7.84 2.08
CA ILE A 113 -2.96 -6.69 1.39
C ILE A 113 -4.10 -7.14 0.47
N ILE A 114 -3.93 -8.25 -0.24
CA ILE A 114 -4.98 -8.80 -1.11
C ILE A 114 -6.19 -9.19 -0.28
N ASN A 115 -5.99 -9.95 0.82
CA ASN A 115 -7.09 -10.37 1.68
C ASN A 115 -7.79 -9.18 2.33
N TYR A 116 -7.03 -8.21 2.86
CA TYR A 116 -7.61 -7.01 3.45
C TYR A 116 -8.51 -6.25 2.47
N VAL A 117 -8.04 -5.99 1.25
CA VAL A 117 -8.82 -5.23 0.25
C VAL A 117 -10.05 -6.04 -0.20
N LYS A 118 -9.89 -7.35 -0.41
CA LYS A 118 -10.98 -8.27 -0.78
C LYS A 118 -12.07 -8.28 0.30
N GLU A 119 -11.70 -8.50 1.56
CA GLU A 119 -12.63 -8.61 2.69
C GLU A 119 -13.30 -7.28 3.02
N ARG A 120 -12.54 -6.17 3.05
CA ARG A 120 -13.08 -4.85 3.40
C ARG A 120 -14.00 -4.33 2.32
N TYR A 121 -13.51 -4.27 1.09
CA TYR A 121 -14.19 -3.55 0.01
C TYR A 121 -15.04 -4.46 -0.88
N ASN A 122 -15.09 -5.76 -0.59
CA ASN A 122 -15.84 -6.76 -1.35
C ASN A 122 -15.55 -6.70 -2.87
N ILE A 123 -14.28 -6.46 -3.22
CA ILE A 123 -13.85 -6.33 -4.61
C ILE A 123 -13.72 -7.72 -5.25
N MET A 124 -14.51 -7.97 -6.28
CA MET A 124 -14.55 -9.24 -7.01
C MET A 124 -13.29 -9.52 -7.86
N ARG A 125 -12.60 -8.48 -8.31
CA ARG A 125 -11.43 -8.60 -9.19
C ARG A 125 -10.37 -7.56 -8.82
N MET A 126 -9.15 -8.03 -8.58
CA MET A 126 -7.99 -7.18 -8.30
C MET A 126 -6.84 -7.56 -9.23
N ILE A 127 -6.17 -6.55 -9.78
CA ILE A 127 -4.98 -6.71 -10.62
C ILE A 127 -3.82 -6.01 -9.92
N VAL A 128 -2.75 -6.76 -9.65
CA VAL A 128 -1.49 -6.19 -9.19
C VAL A 128 -0.71 -5.74 -10.42
N ILE A 129 -0.59 -4.43 -10.62
CA ILE A 129 0.05 -3.85 -11.81
C ILE A 129 1.55 -3.61 -11.64
N GLU A 130 2.03 -3.47 -10.40
CA GLU A 130 3.43 -3.16 -10.10
C GLU A 130 3.86 -3.96 -8.87
N ASN A 131 5.01 -4.61 -8.97
CA ASN A 131 5.72 -5.25 -7.88
C ASN A 131 7.19 -5.35 -8.28
N GLY A 132 8.11 -4.82 -7.47
CA GLY A 132 9.50 -4.68 -7.88
C GLY A 132 10.46 -4.79 -6.71
N PHE A 133 11.70 -5.17 -7.04
CA PHE A 133 12.80 -5.29 -6.12
C PHE A 133 13.97 -4.43 -6.60
N ALA A 134 14.53 -3.64 -5.70
CA ALA A 134 15.74 -2.88 -5.95
C ALA A 134 16.87 -3.57 -5.16
N PRO A 135 17.82 -4.27 -5.82
CA PRO A 135 18.92 -4.91 -5.12
C PRO A 135 19.75 -3.83 -4.41
N PRO A 136 20.19 -4.05 -3.17
CA PRO A 136 21.05 -3.11 -2.46
C PRO A 136 22.31 -2.81 -3.28
N PRO A 137 22.89 -1.60 -3.16
CA PRO A 137 24.08 -1.23 -3.93
C PRO A 137 25.22 -2.23 -3.63
N GLN A 138 25.69 -2.95 -4.64
CA GLN A 138 26.88 -3.79 -4.47
C GLN A 138 28.13 -2.91 -4.36
N GLN A 139 29.01 -3.20 -3.39
CA GLN A 139 30.26 -2.45 -3.16
C GLN A 139 31.35 -2.68 -4.22
N LYS A 140 31.09 -3.49 -5.26
CA LYS A 140 32.08 -3.83 -6.28
C LYS A 140 31.56 -3.48 -7.68
N GLN A 141 32.45 -2.97 -8.52
CA GLN A 141 32.24 -2.88 -9.97
C GLN A 141 31.91 -4.29 -10.47
N GLN A 142 30.64 -4.54 -10.80
CA GLN A 142 30.20 -5.82 -11.33
C GLN A 142 30.55 -5.93 -12.81
N ASP A 143 31.10 -7.08 -13.18
CA ASP A 143 31.20 -7.45 -14.59
C ASP A 143 29.79 -7.57 -15.19
N GLN A 144 29.65 -7.29 -16.49
CA GLN A 144 28.34 -7.34 -17.16
C GLN A 144 27.65 -8.71 -17.04
N GLN A 145 28.42 -9.80 -16.90
CA GLN A 145 27.87 -11.14 -16.68
C GLN A 145 27.23 -11.31 -15.30
N ASP A 146 27.72 -10.61 -14.27
CA ASP A 146 27.13 -10.64 -12.92
C ASP A 146 25.80 -9.91 -12.87
N LEU A 147 25.61 -8.87 -13.70
CA LEU A 147 24.34 -8.15 -13.81
C LEU A 147 23.20 -9.01 -14.39
N LEU A 148 23.54 -10.03 -15.18
CA LEU A 148 22.57 -10.97 -15.74
C LEU A 148 22.13 -12.03 -14.70
N GLN A 149 22.90 -12.22 -13.63
CA GLN A 149 22.65 -13.24 -12.60
C GLN A 149 22.01 -12.64 -11.34
N ASP A 150 20.78 -12.15 -11.47
CA ASP A 150 20.04 -11.49 -10.39
C ASP A 150 19.18 -12.46 -9.55
N ALA A 151 19.86 -13.30 -8.77
CA ALA A 151 19.21 -14.31 -7.94
C ALA A 151 18.28 -13.71 -6.88
N GLU A 152 18.61 -12.53 -6.34
CA GLU A 152 17.79 -11.85 -5.33
C GLU A 152 16.46 -11.40 -5.90
N ARG A 153 16.46 -10.74 -7.06
CA ARG A 153 15.22 -10.33 -7.75
C ARG A 153 14.38 -11.53 -8.14
N MET A 154 15.01 -12.62 -8.60
CA MET A 154 14.32 -13.87 -8.90
C MET A 154 13.63 -14.44 -7.65
N ASN A 155 14.32 -14.52 -6.53
CA ASN A 155 13.77 -15.04 -5.27
C ASN A 155 12.66 -14.13 -4.72
N PHE A 156 12.81 -12.81 -4.84
CA PHE A 156 11.77 -11.84 -4.53
C PHE A 156 10.50 -12.12 -5.35
N HIS A 157 10.58 -12.21 -6.67
CA HIS A 157 9.39 -12.43 -7.50
C HIS A 157 8.76 -13.80 -7.23
N LYS A 158 9.55 -14.87 -7.08
CA LYS A 158 9.04 -16.21 -6.72
C LYS A 158 8.25 -16.18 -5.41
N SER A 159 8.80 -15.56 -4.37
CA SER A 159 8.16 -15.50 -3.06
C SER A 159 6.89 -14.66 -3.05
N TYR A 160 6.86 -13.53 -3.79
CA TYR A 160 5.65 -12.70 -3.91
C TYR A 160 4.56 -13.37 -4.76
N LEU A 161 4.93 -14.08 -5.82
CA LEU A 161 3.98 -14.88 -6.61
C LEU A 161 3.38 -16.02 -5.77
N ALA A 162 4.18 -16.68 -4.95
CA ALA A 162 3.70 -17.70 -4.01
C ALA A 162 2.74 -17.10 -2.95
N ALA A 163 3.08 -15.94 -2.38
CA ALA A 163 2.20 -15.25 -1.44
C ALA A 163 0.89 -14.79 -2.09
N ARG A 164 0.94 -14.31 -3.34
CA ARG A 164 -0.26 -13.98 -4.12
C ARG A 164 -1.12 -15.22 -4.36
N ALA A 165 -0.53 -16.35 -4.71
CA ALA A 165 -1.25 -17.60 -4.94
C ALA A 165 -2.02 -18.05 -3.67
N ARG A 166 -1.43 -17.88 -2.49
CA ARG A 166 -2.10 -18.16 -1.20
C ARG A 166 -3.32 -17.27 -0.93
N ALA A 167 -3.33 -16.03 -1.42
CA ALA A 167 -4.49 -15.15 -1.25
C ALA A 167 -5.66 -15.45 -2.24
N ILE A 168 -5.41 -16.26 -3.27
CA ILE A 168 -6.42 -16.66 -4.25
C ILE A 168 -7.17 -17.92 -3.81
N THR A 169 -6.53 -18.75 -2.98
CA THR A 169 -7.08 -20.02 -2.47
C THR A 169 -8.03 -19.78 -1.32
#